data_AF-A0A316I752-F1
#
_entry.id   AF-A0A316I752-F1
#
_cell.length_a   1.000
_cell.length_b   1.000
_cell.length_c   1.000
_cell.angle_alpha   90.00
_cell.angle_beta   90.00
_cell.angle_gamma   90.00
#
_symmetry.space_group_name_H-M   'P 1'
#
loop_
_entity.id
_entity.type
_entity.pdbx_description
1 polymer ?
#
loop_
_entity_poly.entity_id
_entity_poly.type
_entity_poly.pdbx_seq_one_letter_code
_entity_poly.pdbx_strand_id
1 'polypeptide(L)'
;MTDRVLVAYTSKIAATDEIAQIIGTELAGCGLRVTVLSVAAADTLHGFGAVNMGDAAAHDAHRFVRRHKVSLRHTPVWLFHRGIPPVPNDVTRMVRKLGANGPVSFDGAAPDWNRAKAWARYLADQLTVLHRGFASN
;
A
#
# COMPACT_ATOMS: atom_id res chain seq x y z
N MET A 1 -9.26 0.68 -15.52
CA MET A 1 -8.33 1.20 -14.49
C MET A 1 -6.93 1.29 -15.09
N THR A 2 -6.06 2.14 -14.57
CA THR A 2 -4.69 2.37 -15.07
C THR A 2 -3.68 1.45 -14.39
N ASP A 3 -2.61 1.05 -15.11
CA ASP A 3 -1.48 0.27 -14.54
C ASP A 3 -0.61 1.04 -13.53
N ARG A 4 -1.15 2.12 -12.97
CA ARG A 4 -0.46 3.01 -12.04
C ARG A 4 -0.77 2.64 -10.60
N VAL A 5 0.28 2.38 -9.83
CA VAL A 5 0.18 2.03 -8.41
C VAL A 5 0.81 3.13 -7.58
N LEU A 6 0.09 3.62 -6.57
CA LEU A 6 0.67 4.48 -5.55
C LEU A 6 1.12 3.62 -4.37
N VAL A 7 2.40 3.70 -3.99
CA VAL A 7 2.88 3.23 -2.69
C VAL A 7 2.98 4.44 -1.77
N ALA A 8 2.03 4.58 -0.85
CA ALA A 8 1.96 5.68 0.10
C ALA A 8 2.50 5.22 1.46
N TYR A 9 3.37 5.99 2.10
CA TYR A 9 3.87 5.65 3.44
C TYR A 9 3.71 6.81 4.43
N THR A 10 3.68 6.50 5.72
CA THR A 10 3.84 7.51 6.76
C THR A 10 5.28 7.48 7.29
N SER A 11 5.84 8.66 7.57
CA SER A 11 7.25 8.80 7.99
C SER A 11 7.45 8.67 9.50
N LYS A 12 6.41 8.30 10.26
CA LYS A 12 6.49 8.26 11.74
C LYS A 12 7.28 7.06 12.27
N ILE A 13 7.21 5.94 11.57
CA ILE A 13 7.95 4.73 11.94
C ILE A 13 9.15 4.61 11.00
N ALA A 14 10.35 4.61 11.58
CA ALA A 14 11.60 4.44 10.83
C ALA A 14 11.56 3.18 9.95
N ALA A 15 12.19 3.24 8.79
CA ALA A 15 12.25 2.19 7.77
C ALA A 15 10.92 1.85 7.07
N THR A 16 9.81 2.53 7.37
CA THR A 16 8.56 2.37 6.59
C THR A 16 8.71 2.93 5.18
N ASP A 17 9.47 4.01 5.04
CA ASP A 17 9.90 4.60 3.77
C ASP A 17 10.80 3.65 2.97
N GLU A 18 11.75 2.99 3.63
CA GLU A 18 12.62 1.98 2.99
C GLU A 18 11.82 0.77 2.49
N ILE A 19 10.88 0.27 3.31
CA ILE A 19 9.96 -0.80 2.90
C ILE A 19 9.13 -0.34 1.70
N ALA A 20 8.55 0.86 1.74
CA ALA A 20 7.78 1.42 0.65
C ALA A 20 8.60 1.53 -0.64
N GLN A 21 9.86 1.93 -0.53
CA GLN A 21 10.77 2.04 -1.67
C GLN A 21 11.10 0.67 -2.26
N ILE A 22 11.34 -0.35 -1.43
CA ILE A 22 11.61 -1.72 -1.91
C ILE A 22 10.39 -2.31 -2.60
N ILE A 23 9.21 -2.18 -1.99
CA ILE A 23 7.95 -2.58 -2.61
C ILE A 23 7.80 -1.88 -3.96
N GLY A 24 8.05 -0.57 -4.01
CA GLY A 24 7.93 0.22 -5.23
C GLY A 24 8.89 -0.24 -6.33
N THR A 25 10.15 -0.48 -5.99
CA THR A 25 11.17 -1.00 -6.91
C THR A 25 10.79 -2.37 -7.47
N GLU A 26 10.32 -3.30 -6.62
CA GLU A 26 9.95 -4.64 -7.08
C GLU A 26 8.69 -4.62 -7.95
N LEU A 27 7.66 -3.86 -7.57
CA LEU A 27 6.47 -3.67 -8.39
C LEU A 27 6.81 -3.07 -9.77
N ALA A 28 7.73 -2.10 -9.82
CA ALA A 28 8.22 -1.53 -11.07
C ALA A 28 9.02 -2.55 -11.90
N GLY A 29 9.82 -3.39 -11.25
CA GLY A 29 10.51 -4.51 -11.87
C GLY A 29 9.56 -5.55 -12.49
N CYS A 30 8.33 -5.66 -11.97
CA CYS A 30 7.25 -6.47 -12.55
C CYS A 30 6.48 -5.76 -13.69
N GLY A 31 6.90 -4.55 -14.11
CA GLY A 31 6.32 -3.82 -15.23
C GLY A 31 5.17 -2.86 -14.87
N LEU A 32 4.88 -2.66 -13.59
CA LEU A 32 3.86 -1.70 -13.15
C LEU A 32 4.41 -0.26 -13.13
N ARG A 33 3.55 0.72 -13.35
CA ARG A 33 3.92 2.14 -13.23
C ARG A 33 3.77 2.58 -11.77
N VAL A 34 4.85 2.63 -11.02
CA VAL A 34 4.79 2.88 -9.57
C VAL A 34 5.19 4.30 -9.22
N THR A 35 4.50 4.88 -8.25
CA THR A 35 4.86 6.14 -7.62
C THR A 35 4.94 5.91 -6.11
N VAL A 36 6.09 6.21 -5.50
CA VAL A 36 6.28 6.09 -4.05
C VAL A 36 6.26 7.49 -3.45
N LEU A 37 5.33 7.76 -2.54
CA LEU A 37 5.17 9.08 -1.91
C LEU A 37 4.85 8.94 -0.42
N SER A 38 5.23 9.95 0.36
CA SER A 38 4.64 10.08 1.68
C SER A 38 3.15 10.44 1.56
N VAL A 39 2.34 10.06 2.54
CA VAL A 39 0.91 10.44 2.59
C VAL A 39 0.71 11.96 2.62
N ALA A 40 1.71 12.73 3.04
CA ALA A 40 1.68 14.20 3.02
C ALA A 40 1.92 14.78 1.62
N ALA A 41 2.72 14.12 0.78
CA ALA A 41 3.01 14.55 -0.58
C ALA A 41 2.00 14.02 -1.62
N ALA A 42 1.20 13.01 -1.26
CA ALA A 42 0.19 12.42 -2.12
C ALA A 42 -1.12 13.26 -2.13
N ASP A 43 -1.09 14.38 -2.85
CA ASP A 43 -2.19 15.36 -2.90
C ASP A 43 -3.43 14.91 -3.66
N THR A 44 -3.30 13.94 -4.57
CA THR A 44 -4.37 13.37 -5.38
C THR A 44 -4.18 11.87 -5.59
N LEU A 45 -5.30 11.14 -5.69
CA LEU A 45 -5.34 9.73 -6.12
C LEU A 45 -5.81 9.55 -7.57
N HIS A 46 -6.05 10.64 -8.28
CA HIS A 46 -6.56 10.57 -9.65
C HIS A 46 -5.55 9.87 -10.58
N GLY A 47 -6.03 8.89 -11.34
CA GLY A 47 -5.20 8.14 -12.29
C GLY A 47 -4.39 7.00 -11.68
N PHE A 48 -4.53 6.70 -10.38
CA PHE A 48 -4.02 5.47 -9.77
C PHE A 48 -5.07 4.36 -9.81
N GLY A 49 -4.66 3.20 -10.32
CA GLY A 49 -5.47 1.99 -10.36
C GLY A 49 -5.47 1.23 -9.03
N ALA A 50 -4.44 1.43 -8.20
CA ALA A 50 -4.32 0.80 -6.89
C ALA A 50 -3.50 1.65 -5.91
N VAL A 51 -3.75 1.45 -4.62
CA VAL A 51 -2.98 2.07 -3.53
C VAL A 51 -2.43 0.99 -2.61
N ASN A 52 -1.14 1.08 -2.32
CA ASN A 52 -0.46 0.29 -1.30
C ASN A 52 -0.01 1.24 -0.18
N MET A 53 -0.58 1.10 1.01
CA MET A 53 -0.37 2.05 2.11
C MET A 53 0.40 1.43 3.28
N GLY A 54 1.49 2.09 3.66
CA GLY A 54 2.36 1.75 4.78
C GLY A 54 2.01 2.48 6.06
N ASP A 55 1.96 1.72 7.15
CA ASP A 55 1.71 2.18 8.52
C ASP A 55 0.39 2.93 8.69
N ALA A 56 -0.70 2.16 8.59
CA ALA A 56 -2.07 2.65 8.66
C ALA A 56 -2.52 3.12 10.06
N ALA A 57 -1.73 2.89 11.12
CA ALA A 57 -2.06 3.34 12.47
C ALA A 57 -1.70 4.81 12.71
N ALA A 58 -0.81 5.39 11.90
CA ALA A 58 -0.38 6.76 12.06
C ALA A 58 -1.54 7.75 11.81
N HIS A 59 -1.61 8.81 12.63
CA HIS A 59 -2.59 9.89 12.46
C HIS A 59 -2.66 10.44 11.03
N ASP A 60 -1.52 10.54 10.34
CA ASP A 60 -1.44 11.07 8.99
C ASP A 60 -2.05 10.12 7.95
N ALA A 61 -2.01 8.81 8.18
CA ALA A 61 -2.75 7.83 7.37
C ALA A 61 -4.26 8.05 7.49
N HIS A 62 -4.77 8.30 8.69
CA HIS A 62 -6.18 8.64 8.90
C HIS A 62 -6.59 9.94 8.20
N ARG A 63 -5.74 10.97 8.24
CA ARG A 63 -5.95 12.24 7.53
C ARG A 63 -5.99 12.01 6.01
N PHE A 64 -5.04 11.26 5.48
CA PHE A 64 -4.97 10.90 4.06
C PHE A 64 -6.23 10.16 3.61
N VAL A 65 -6.65 9.13 4.35
CA VAL A 65 -7.87 8.36 4.04
C VAL A 65 -9.12 9.24 4.08
N ARG A 66 -9.20 10.19 5.03
CA ARG A 66 -10.31 11.15 5.06
C ARG A 66 -10.32 12.06 3.85
N ARG A 67 -9.16 12.59 3.45
CA ARG A 67 -9.00 13.48 2.29
C ARG A 67 -9.39 12.79 0.99
N HIS A 68 -9.01 11.53 0.84
CA HIS A 68 -9.18 10.76 -0.41
C HIS A 68 -10.32 9.76 -0.37
N LYS A 69 -11.28 9.91 0.55
CA LYS A 69 -12.34 8.94 0.82
C LYS A 69 -13.13 8.54 -0.44
N VAL A 70 -13.40 9.49 -1.34
CA VAL A 70 -14.16 9.22 -2.57
C VAL A 70 -13.35 8.34 -3.52
N SER A 71 -12.10 8.70 -3.80
CA SER A 71 -11.22 7.90 -4.66
C SER A 71 -10.97 6.50 -4.09
N LEU A 72 -10.67 6.41 -2.78
CA LEU A 72 -10.40 5.13 -2.12
C LEU A 72 -11.59 4.17 -2.07
N ARG A 73 -12.83 4.63 -2.34
CA ARG A 73 -13.99 3.73 -2.49
C ARG A 73 -13.96 2.93 -3.78
N HIS A 74 -13.25 3.43 -4.78
CA HIS A 74 -13.19 2.84 -6.12
C HIS A 74 -11.79 2.34 -6.49
N THR A 75 -10.82 2.54 -5.60
CA THR A 75 -9.43 2.12 -5.80
C THR A 75 -9.09 1.02 -4.79
N PRO A 76 -8.75 -0.21 -5.25
CA PRO A 76 -8.30 -1.27 -4.38
C PRO A 76 -7.11 -0.83 -3.51
N VAL A 77 -7.16 -1.19 -2.23
CA VAL A 77 -6.15 -0.82 -1.24
C VAL A 77 -5.51 -2.07 -0.63
N TRP A 78 -4.18 -2.06 -0.52
CA TRP A 78 -3.42 -2.98 0.32
C TRP A 78 -2.77 -2.22 1.46
N LEU A 79 -2.73 -2.84 2.64
CA LEU A 79 -2.04 -2.28 3.79
C LEU A 79 -0.80 -3.11 4.12
N PHE A 80 0.28 -2.44 4.50
CA PHE A 80 1.40 -3.05 5.19
C PHE A 80 1.76 -2.29 6.46
N HIS A 81 2.44 -2.99 7.35
CA HIS A 81 2.81 -2.51 8.66
C HIS A 81 4.25 -2.93 9.00
N ARG A 82 5.02 -1.99 9.54
CA ARG A 82 6.32 -2.27 10.15
C ARG A 82 6.09 -2.68 11.60
N GLY A 83 6.33 -3.94 11.91
CA GLY A 83 6.13 -4.48 13.25
C GLY A 83 5.79 -5.97 13.24
N ILE A 84 5.44 -6.47 14.42
CA ILE A 84 5.07 -7.88 14.64
C ILE A 84 3.57 -8.03 14.79
N PRO A 85 2.99 -9.15 14.34
CA PRO A 85 1.66 -9.54 14.77
C PRO A 85 1.60 -9.72 16.30
N PRO A 86 0.47 -9.40 16.95
CA PRO A 86 -0.76 -8.87 16.36
C PRO A 86 -0.64 -7.39 15.98
N VAL A 87 -1.23 -7.02 14.84
CA VAL A 87 -1.25 -5.60 14.42
C VAL A 87 -2.11 -4.76 15.36
N PRO A 88 -1.79 -3.45 15.54
CA PRO A 88 -2.59 -2.57 16.37
C PRO A 88 -4.05 -2.46 15.90
N ASN A 89 -4.98 -2.27 16.84
CA ASN A 89 -6.43 -2.13 16.58
C ASN A 89 -6.75 -1.03 15.55
N ASP A 90 -5.95 0.03 15.49
CA ASP A 90 -6.12 1.12 14.53
C ASP A 90 -5.86 0.65 13.09
N VAL A 91 -4.88 -0.24 12.88
CA VAL A 91 -4.63 -0.89 11.59
C VAL A 91 -5.82 -1.75 11.22
N THR A 92 -6.32 -2.59 12.14
CA THR A 92 -7.51 -3.43 11.90
C THR A 92 -8.74 -2.60 11.55
N ARG A 93 -8.92 -1.44 12.22
CA ARG A 93 -10.01 -0.50 11.89
C ARG A 93 -9.83 0.09 10.49
N MET A 94 -8.60 0.40 10.10
CA MET A 94 -8.32 0.93 8.76
C MET A 94 -8.62 -0.10 7.67
N VAL A 95 -8.22 -1.36 7.87
CA VAL A 95 -8.54 -2.48 6.96
C VAL A 95 -10.04 -2.52 6.67
N ARG A 96 -10.86 -2.56 7.74
CA ARG A 96 -12.33 -2.60 7.62
C ARG A 96 -12.89 -1.36 6.94
N LYS A 97 -12.37 -0.18 7.27
CA LYS A 97 -12.85 1.10 6.73
C LYS A 97 -12.60 1.22 5.23
N LEU A 98 -11.50 0.66 4.74
CA LEU A 98 -11.09 0.73 3.34
C LEU A 98 -11.53 -0.49 2.53
N GLY A 99 -12.00 -1.57 3.18
CA GLY A 99 -12.12 -2.87 2.53
C GLY A 99 -10.77 -3.36 2.00
N ALA A 100 -9.68 -3.01 2.70
CA ALA A 100 -8.33 -3.24 2.21
C ALA A 100 -7.92 -4.72 2.33
N ASN A 101 -7.04 -5.15 1.44
CA ASN A 101 -6.35 -6.42 1.53
C ASN A 101 -5.16 -6.32 2.50
N GLY A 102 -4.95 -7.35 3.33
CA GLY A 102 -3.92 -7.33 4.38
C GLY A 102 -4.47 -6.91 5.76
N PRO A 103 -3.59 -6.61 6.74
CA PRO A 103 -2.27 -6.03 6.59
C PRO A 103 -1.14 -7.07 6.61
N VAL A 104 -0.13 -6.89 5.76
CA VAL A 104 1.11 -7.66 5.88
C VAL A 104 2.05 -6.96 6.87
N SER A 105 2.57 -7.74 7.81
CA SER A 105 3.57 -7.28 8.77
C SER A 105 4.97 -7.64 8.30
N PHE A 106 5.89 -6.68 8.40
CA PHE A 106 7.31 -6.84 8.16
C PHE A 106 8.04 -6.66 9.51
N ASP A 107 8.49 -7.77 10.10
CA ASP A 107 9.11 -7.92 11.43
C ASP A 107 10.64 -7.69 11.39
N GLY A 108 11.27 -7.49 12.56
CA GLY A 108 12.70 -7.68 12.87
C GLY A 108 13.35 -6.49 13.59
N ALA A 109 14.58 -6.65 14.10
CA ALA A 109 15.44 -5.51 14.50
C ALA A 109 15.76 -4.60 13.28
N ALA A 110 15.79 -5.20 12.08
CA ALA A 110 15.72 -4.55 10.79
C ALA A 110 14.58 -5.18 9.97
N PRO A 111 14.01 -4.50 8.96
CA PRO A 111 12.94 -5.08 8.15
C PRO A 111 13.39 -6.34 7.39
N ASP A 112 12.54 -7.36 7.35
CA ASP A 112 12.73 -8.52 6.47
C ASP A 112 12.54 -8.11 4.99
N TRP A 113 13.65 -7.79 4.33
CA TRP A 113 13.65 -7.39 2.93
C TRP A 113 13.22 -8.50 1.97
N ASN A 114 13.53 -9.77 2.27
CA ASN A 114 13.14 -10.88 1.41
C ASN A 114 11.62 -11.04 1.42
N ARG A 115 10.99 -10.90 2.59
CA ARG A 115 9.54 -10.88 2.73
C ARG A 115 8.91 -9.69 2.03
N ALA A 116 9.49 -8.49 2.13
CA ALA A 116 9.01 -7.31 1.41
C ALA A 116 9.02 -7.53 -0.12
N LYS A 117 10.11 -8.08 -0.66
CA LYS A 117 10.22 -8.41 -2.08
C LYS A 117 9.24 -9.50 -2.52
N ALA A 118 9.15 -10.59 -1.77
CA ALA A 118 8.22 -11.67 -2.05
C ALA A 118 6.77 -11.19 -2.04
N TRP A 119 6.40 -10.36 -1.07
CA TRP A 119 5.08 -9.77 -0.99
C TRP A 119 4.79 -8.80 -2.14
N ALA A 120 5.77 -7.98 -2.53
CA ALA A 120 5.62 -7.09 -3.67
C ALA A 120 5.35 -7.86 -4.98
N ARG A 121 6.03 -8.99 -5.20
CA ARG A 121 5.78 -9.86 -6.36
C ARG A 121 4.37 -10.46 -6.33
N TYR A 122 3.95 -10.97 -5.17
CA TYR A 122 2.57 -11.44 -4.98
C TYR A 122 1.56 -10.33 -5.28
N LEU A 123 1.80 -9.11 -4.82
CA LEU A 123 0.94 -7.97 -5.10
C LEU A 123 0.91 -7.64 -6.60
N ALA A 124 2.05 -7.70 -7.30
CA ALA A 124 2.10 -7.49 -8.74
C ALA A 124 1.22 -8.49 -9.50
N ASP A 125 1.25 -9.76 -9.10
CA ASP A 125 0.40 -10.80 -9.69
C ASP A 125 -1.09 -10.50 -9.43
N GLN A 126 -1.45 -10.13 -8.20
CA GLN A 126 -2.84 -9.75 -7.86
C GLN A 126 -3.32 -8.55 -8.69
N LEU A 127 -2.48 -7.52 -8.85
CA LEU A 127 -2.82 -6.34 -9.65
C LEU A 127 -2.99 -6.68 -11.13
N THR A 128 -2.15 -7.57 -11.65
CA THR A 128 -2.26 -8.05 -13.03
C THR A 128 -3.58 -8.79 -13.25
N VAL A 129 -3.98 -9.65 -12.30
CA VAL A 129 -5.26 -10.36 -12.35
C VAL A 129 -6.43 -9.37 -12.29
N LEU A 130 -6.37 -8.39 -11.40
CA LEU A 130 -7.41 -7.36 -11.29
C LEU A 130 -7.56 -6.57 -12.58
N HIS A 131 -6.47 -6.12 -13.21
CA HIS A 131 -6.58 -5.40 -14.50
C HIS A 131 -7.20 -6.26 -15.60
N ARG A 132 -6.85 -7.55 -15.67
CA ARG A 132 -7.42 -8.46 -16.68
C ARG A 132 -8.90 -8.77 -16.42
N GLY A 133 -9.29 -8.97 -15.17
CA GLY A 133 -10.69 -9.25 -14.80
C GLY A 133 -11.66 -8.12 -15.13
N PHE A 134 -11.19 -6.87 -15.16
CA PHE A 134 -12.01 -5.72 -15.58
C PHE A 134 -12.00 -5.44 -17.09
N ALA A 135 -11.07 -6.00 -17.86
CA ALA A 135 -11.01 -5.81 -19.32
C ALA A 135 -11.93 -6.78 -20.10
N SER A 136 -12.58 -7.72 -19.42
CA SER A 136 -13.40 -8.78 -20.03
C SER A 136 -14.90 -8.68 -19.74
N ASN A 137 -15.42 -7.49 -19.40
CA ASN A 137 -16.86 -7.30 -19.17
C ASN A 137 -17.41 -6.04 -19.85
#